data_AF-A0A837HQJ9-F1
#
_entry.id   AF-A0A837HQJ9-F1
#
_cell.length_a   1.000
_cell.length_b   1.000
_cell.length_c   1.000
_cell.angle_alpha   90.00
_cell.angle_beta   90.00
_cell.angle_gamma   90.00
#
_symmetry.space_group_name_H-M   'P 1'
#
loop_
_entity.id
_entity.type
_entity.pdbx_description
1 polymer ?
#
loop_
_entity_poly.entity_id
_entity_poly.type
_entity_poly.pdbx_seq_one_letter_code
_entity_poly.pdbx_strand_id
1 'polypeptide(L)'
;MGFFLDLFSANVAYASIDSFIRNADRLIVNPLINLLFALALVYFLYGLFEFIANGENDEKKTTGKTHMLWGIVGITIMMGVWVILGIVLRTFNITGINPEQGTVNLPN
;
A
#
# COMPACT_ATOMS: atom_id res chain seq x y z
N MET A 1 -27.18 11.57 -40.40
CA MET A 1 -26.32 10.41 -40.10
C MET A 1 -25.53 10.68 -38.82
N GLY A 2 -26.23 10.90 -37.70
CA GLY A 2 -25.63 11.25 -36.39
C GLY A 2 -26.29 10.47 -35.25
N PHE A 3 -27.61 10.29 -35.35
CA PHE A 3 -28.42 9.45 -34.46
C PHE A 3 -27.85 8.04 -34.19
N PHE A 4 -27.29 7.40 -35.20
CA PHE A 4 -26.74 6.04 -35.06
C PHE A 4 -25.36 6.03 -34.39
N LEU A 5 -24.59 7.12 -34.46
CA LEU A 5 -23.27 7.22 -33.81
C LEU A 5 -23.41 7.56 -32.32
N ASP A 6 -24.44 8.33 -31.93
CA ASP A 6 -24.75 8.62 -30.53
C ASP A 6 -25.21 7.37 -29.75
N LEU A 7 -25.84 6.39 -30.43
CA LEU A 7 -26.23 5.10 -29.85
C LEU A 7 -25.04 4.21 -29.45
N PHE A 8 -23.87 4.37 -30.09
CA PHE A 8 -22.63 3.68 -29.71
C PHE A 8 -21.72 4.54 -28.84
N SER A 9 -22.03 5.84 -28.69
CA SER A 9 -21.36 6.74 -27.74
C SER A 9 -22.10 6.72 -26.42
N ALA A 10 -22.07 5.57 -25.74
CA ALA A 10 -22.50 5.51 -24.34
C ALA A 10 -21.57 6.43 -23.54
N ASN A 11 -22.08 7.60 -23.17
CA ASN A 11 -21.47 8.46 -22.16
C ASN A 11 -21.66 7.73 -20.82
N VAL A 12 -20.82 6.71 -20.58
CA VAL A 12 -20.82 5.98 -19.32
C VAL A 12 -20.43 7.02 -18.28
N ALA A 13 -21.34 7.39 -17.39
CA ALA A 13 -21.02 8.27 -16.28
C ALA A 13 -20.04 7.52 -15.36
N TYR A 14 -18.73 7.69 -15.58
CA TYR A 14 -17.64 7.11 -14.78
C TYR A 14 -17.67 7.52 -13.30
N ALA A 15 -18.51 8.51 -12.96
CA ALA A 15 -18.62 9.08 -11.63
C ALA A 15 -19.01 8.09 -10.50
N SER A 16 -19.69 6.97 -10.78
CA SER A 16 -20.15 6.06 -9.72
C SER A 16 -19.07 5.10 -9.21
N ILE A 17 -18.29 4.49 -10.11
CA ILE A 17 -17.24 3.52 -9.76
C ILE A 17 -16.03 4.25 -9.17
N ASP A 18 -15.65 5.40 -9.73
CA ASP A 18 -14.52 6.19 -9.21
C ASP A 18 -14.79 6.67 -7.78
N SER A 19 -16.03 7.03 -7.47
CA SER A 19 -16.45 7.43 -6.13
C SER A 19 -16.42 6.26 -5.16
N PHE A 20 -16.85 5.07 -5.59
CA PHE A 20 -16.75 3.85 -4.79
C PHE A 20 -15.29 3.49 -4.48
N ILE A 21 -14.42 3.47 -5.50
CA ILE A 21 -12.99 3.14 -5.34
C ILE A 21 -12.31 4.15 -4.41
N ARG A 22 -12.54 5.46 -4.60
CA ARG A 22 -11.98 6.50 -3.72
C ARG A 22 -12.44 6.37 -2.28
N ASN A 23 -13.72 6.02 -2.06
CA ASN A 23 -14.24 5.82 -0.71
C ASN A 23 -13.68 4.55 -0.07
N ALA A 24 -13.56 3.45 -0.82
CA ALA A 24 -12.95 2.22 -0.34
C ALA A 24 -11.47 2.44 0.03
N ASP A 25 -10.72 3.15 -0.82
CA ASP A 25 -9.33 3.48 -0.56
C ASP A 25 -9.18 4.33 0.71
N ARG A 26 -9.96 5.42 0.81
CA ARG A 26 -9.90 6.36 1.93
C ARG A 26 -10.36 5.76 3.26
N LEU A 27 -11.42 4.95 3.26
CA LEU A 27 -12.07 4.48 4.48
C LEU A 27 -11.57 3.11 4.95
N ILE A 28 -11.04 2.29 4.05
CA ILE A 28 -10.67 0.91 4.34
C ILE A 28 -9.18 0.69 4.07
N VAL A 29 -8.73 0.93 2.84
CA VAL A 29 -7.36 0.55 2.43
C VAL A 29 -6.30 1.37 3.17
N ASN A 30 -6.37 2.69 3.14
CA ASN A 30 -5.37 3.55 3.79
C ASN A 30 -5.31 3.37 5.31
N PRO A 31 -6.45 3.33 6.05
CA PRO A 31 -6.42 3.00 7.48
C PRO A 31 -5.86 1.61 7.76
N LEU A 32 -6.16 0.61 6.93
CA LEU A 32 -5.65 -0.74 7.09
C LEU A 32 -4.14 -0.81 6.86
N ILE A 33 -3.61 -0.14 5.83
CA ILE A 33 -2.16 -0.05 5.58
C ILE A 33 -1.46 0.57 6.79
N ASN A 34 -1.99 1.69 7.31
CA ASN A 34 -1.43 2.34 8.50
C ASN A 34 -1.47 1.41 9.73
N LEU A 35 -2.57 0.68 9.93
CA LEU A 35 -2.69 -0.29 11.02
C LEU A 35 -1.68 -1.42 10.87
N LEU A 36 -1.56 -2.01 9.69
CA LEU A 36 -0.62 -3.10 9.42
C LEU A 36 0.82 -2.62 9.61
N PHE A 37 1.15 -1.41 9.18
CA PHE A 37 2.48 -0.82 9.39
C PHE A 37 2.78 -0.66 10.89
N ALA A 38 1.83 -0.13 11.66
CA ALA A 38 1.96 -0.01 13.10
C ALA A 38 2.16 -1.38 13.77
N LEU A 39 1.41 -2.40 13.35
CA LEU A 39 1.56 -3.77 13.86
C LEU A 39 2.93 -4.36 13.51
N ALA A 40 3.40 -4.19 12.28
CA ALA A 40 4.72 -4.66 11.85
C ALA A 40 5.85 -3.99 12.65
N LEU A 41 5.74 -2.67 12.88
CA LEU A 41 6.68 -1.93 13.71
C LEU A 41 6.67 -2.40 15.17
N VAL A 42 5.48 -2.58 15.76
CA VAL A 42 5.36 -3.09 17.14
C VAL A 42 5.96 -4.50 17.25
N TYR A 43 5.69 -5.37 16.28
CA TYR A 43 6.23 -6.73 16.27
C TYR A 43 7.76 -6.75 16.11
N PHE A 44 8.29 -5.86 15.26
CA PHE A 44 9.74 -5.64 15.16
C PHE A 44 10.35 -5.19 16.49
N LEU A 45 9.75 -4.19 17.14
CA LEU A 45 10.22 -3.66 18.42
C LEU A 45 10.12 -4.70 19.55
N TYR A 46 9.08 -5.54 19.53
CA TYR A 46 8.96 -6.67 20.45
C TYR A 46 10.12 -7.65 20.28
N GLY A 47 10.45 -8.03 19.04
CA GLY A 47 11.61 -8.86 18.75
C GLY A 47 12.93 -8.23 19.17
N LEU A 48 13.08 -6.92 18.97
CA LEU A 48 14.26 -6.16 19.40
C LEU A 48 14.41 -6.17 20.92
N PHE A 49 13.32 -5.92 21.64
CA PHE A 49 13.29 -5.98 23.10
C PHE A 49 13.66 -7.39 23.60
N GLU A 50 13.07 -8.43 23.03
CA GLU A 50 13.38 -9.83 23.38
C GLU A 50 14.85 -10.18 23.10
N PHE A 51 15.40 -9.71 21.98
CA PHE A 51 16.79 -9.92 21.61
C PHE A 51 17.77 -9.26 22.59
N ILE A 52 17.48 -8.03 23.04
CA ILE A 52 18.34 -7.30 24.00
C ILE A 52 18.19 -7.87 25.42
N ALA A 53 16.95 -8.11 25.87
CA ALA A 53 16.66 -8.54 27.23
C ALA A 53 17.17 -9.96 27.54
N ASN A 54 17.32 -10.82 26.53
CA ASN A 54 17.75 -12.20 26.70
C ASN A 54 19.15 -12.47 26.14
N GLY A 55 20.06 -11.49 26.22
CA GLY A 55 21.40 -11.56 25.61
C GLY A 55 22.27 -12.76 25.99
N GLU A 56 22.02 -13.36 27.17
CA GLU A 56 22.74 -14.54 27.71
C GLU A 56 22.03 -15.87 27.40
N ASN A 57 20.81 -15.84 26.86
CA ASN A 57 20.04 -17.03 26.48
C ASN A 57 19.96 -17.12 24.95
N ASP A 58 20.78 -18.00 24.36
CA ASP A 58 20.90 -18.14 22.91
C ASP A 58 19.60 -18.52 22.20
N GLU A 59 18.73 -19.29 22.86
CA GLU A 59 17.43 -19.69 22.31
C GLU A 59 16.51 -18.48 22.19
N LYS A 60 16.28 -17.75 23.28
CA LYS A 60 15.42 -16.55 23.29
C LYS A 60 15.96 -15.43 22.42
N LYS A 61 17.29 -15.30 22.35
CA LYS A 61 17.96 -14.38 21.45
C LYS A 61 17.67 -14.72 19.98
N THR A 62 17.64 -16.00 19.62
CA THR A 62 17.29 -16.46 18.27
C THR A 62 15.81 -16.21 17.95
N THR A 63 14.93 -16.39 18.93
CA THR A 63 13.50 -16.04 18.82
C THR A 63 13.32 -14.55 18.57
N GLY A 64 13.96 -13.68 19.35
CA GLY A 64 13.91 -12.22 19.15
C GLY A 64 14.41 -11.79 17.76
N LYS A 65 15.47 -12.42 17.24
CA LYS A 65 15.93 -12.20 15.85
C LYS A 65 14.87 -12.58 14.82
N THR A 66 14.19 -13.71 15.02
CA THR A 66 13.13 -14.17 14.12
C THR A 66 11.97 -13.19 14.12
N HIS A 67 11.56 -12.69 15.29
CA HIS A 67 10.52 -11.66 15.41
C HIS A 67 10.91 -10.35 14.71
N MET A 68 12.14 -9.88 14.90
CA MET A 68 12.66 -8.72 14.15
C MET A 68 12.60 -8.94 12.65
N LEU A 69 13.03 -10.11 12.17
CA LEU A 69 13.05 -10.42 10.74
C LEU A 69 11.64 -10.37 10.12
N TRP A 70 10.65 -10.97 10.76
CA TRP A 70 9.26 -10.93 10.30
C TRP A 70 8.69 -9.50 10.26
N GLY A 71 9.02 -8.68 11.26
CA GLY A 71 8.67 -7.25 11.25
C GLY A 71 9.30 -6.50 10.07
N ILE A 72 10.59 -6.72 9.81
CA ILE A 72 11.31 -6.13 8.68
C ILE A 72 10.70 -6.58 7.35
N VAL A 73 10.38 -7.87 7.20
CA VAL A 73 9.74 -8.40 5.99
C VAL A 73 8.41 -7.71 5.74
N GLY A 74 7.57 -7.55 6.79
CA GLY A 74 6.31 -6.83 6.69
C GLY A 74 6.48 -5.38 6.20
N ILE A 75 7.42 -4.64 6.80
CA ILE A 75 7.73 -3.26 6.40
C ILE A 75 8.27 -3.20 4.97
N THR A 76 9.15 -4.14 4.60
CA THR A 76 9.75 -4.22 3.26
C THR A 76 8.70 -4.45 2.18
N ILE A 77 7.70 -5.30 2.43
CA ILE A 77 6.61 -5.54 1.48
C ILE A 77 5.81 -4.24 1.25
N MET A 78 5.51 -3.49 2.32
CA MET A 78 4.78 -2.21 2.20
C MET A 78 5.55 -1.19 1.36
N MET A 79 6.86 -1.05 1.61
CA MET A 79 7.74 -0.21 0.80
C MET A 79 7.82 -0.70 -0.65
N GLY A 80 7.85 -2.02 -0.84
CA GLY A 80 7.90 -2.66 -2.16
C GLY A 80 6.71 -2.32 -3.04
N VAL A 81 5.51 -2.21 -2.48
CA VAL A 81 4.30 -1.81 -3.25
C VAL A 81 4.51 -0.46 -3.92
N TRP A 82 5.06 0.53 -3.21
CA TRP A 82 5.21 1.90 -3.72
C TRP A 82 6.28 1.96 -4.81
N VAL A 83 7.37 1.22 -4.63
CA VAL A 83 8.42 1.05 -5.64
C VAL A 83 7.85 0.42 -6.91
N ILE A 84 7.10 -0.68 -6.78
CA ILE A 84 6.50 -1.38 -7.93
C ILE A 84 5.51 -0.46 -8.65
N LEU A 85 4.62 0.22 -7.94
CA LEU A 85 3.68 1.17 -8.55
C LEU A 85 4.42 2.30 -9.27
N GLY A 86 5.48 2.85 -8.68
CA GLY A 86 6.32 3.86 -9.32
C GLY A 86 6.96 3.36 -10.62
N ILE A 87 7.46 2.12 -10.65
CA ILE A 87 8.03 1.50 -11.86
C ILE A 87 6.94 1.34 -12.93
N VAL A 88 5.77 0.82 -12.56
CA VAL A 88 4.64 0.62 -13.48
C VAL A 88 4.21 1.96 -14.10
N LEU A 89 3.96 2.99 -13.29
CA LEU A 89 3.54 4.31 -13.78
C LEU A 89 4.56 4.92 -14.74
N ARG A 90 5.86 4.81 -14.43
CA ARG A 90 6.94 5.28 -15.32
C ARG A 90 7.02 4.47 -16.60
N THR A 91 6.83 3.16 -16.51
CA THR A 91 6.89 2.25 -17.67
C THR A 91 5.80 2.56 -18.69
N PHE A 92 4.60 2.90 -18.22
CA PHE A 92 3.47 3.28 -19.08
C PHE A 92 3.35 4.80 -19.31
N ASN A 93 4.33 5.59 -18.86
CA ASN A 93 4.36 7.04 -18.98
C ASN A 93 3.09 7.74 -18.45
N ILE A 94 2.54 7.23 -17.35
CA ILE A 94 1.33 7.76 -16.70
C ILE A 94 1.75 8.87 -15.73
N THR A 95 1.21 10.07 -15.92
CA THR A 95 1.48 11.24 -15.09
C THR A 95 0.25 11.61 -14.24
N GLY A 96 0.47 12.36 -13.16
CA GLY A 96 -0.62 12.85 -12.32
C GLY A 96 -1.11 11.90 -11.22
N ILE A 97 -0.52 10.72 -11.05
CA ILE A 97 -0.88 9.80 -9.96
C ILE A 97 0.24 9.79 -8.92
N ASN A 98 -0.12 10.01 -7.65
CA ASN A 98 0.77 9.82 -6.52
C ASN A 98 0.23 8.70 -5.61
N PRO A 99 0.72 7.46 -5.76
CA PRO A 99 0.31 6.32 -4.95
C PRO A 99 0.57 6.52 -3.45
N GLU A 100 1.58 7.32 -3.13
CA GLU A 100 1.98 7.58 -1.75
C GLU A 100 0.92 8.37 -0.98
N GLN A 101 0.27 9.27 -1.70
CA GLN A 101 -0.71 10.19 -1.16
C GLN A 101 -2.14 9.83 -1.56
N GLY A 102 -2.33 8.72 -2.28
CA GLY A 102 -3.62 8.31 -2.84
C GLY A 102 -4.25 9.38 -3.74
N THR A 103 -3.44 10.25 -4.36
CA THR A 103 -3.95 11.38 -5.16
C THR A 103 -3.84 11.11 -6.65
N VAL A 104 -4.87 11.57 -7.36
CA VAL A 104 -4.97 11.48 -8.83
C VAL A 104 -5.32 12.88 -9.35
N ASN A 105 -4.36 13.51 -10.01
CA ASN A 105 -4.45 14.82 -10.66
C ASN A 105 -4.04 14.68 -12.13
N LEU A 106 -4.97 14.18 -12.94
CA LEU A 106 -4.75 13.98 -14.37
C LEU A 106 -4.80 15.34 -15.08
N PRO A 107 -3.89 15.63 -16.03
CA PRO A 107 -4.05 16.77 -16.91
C PRO A 107 -5.35 16.59 -17.72
N ASN A 108 -6.20 17.62 -17.72
CA ASN A 108 -7.46 17.69 -18.47
C ASN A 108 -7.23 17.48 -19.98
#